data_AF-A0A357B0H9-F1
#
_entry.id   AF-A0A357B0H9-F1
#
_cell.length_a   1.000
_cell.length_b   1.000
_cell.length_c   1.000
_cell.angle_alpha   90.00
_cell.angle_beta   90.00
_cell.angle_gamma   90.00
#
_symmetry.space_group_name_H-M   'P 1'
#
loop_
_entity.id
_entity.type
_entity.pdbx_description
1 polymer ?
#
loop_
_entity_poly.entity_id
_entity_poly.type
_entity_poly.pdbx_seq_one_letter_code
_entity_poly.pdbx_strand_id
1 'polypeptide(L)' 'GLEMTQNSMRLSWTFQEVDDKLHGIMQNIFRACYEASDACGKPGNLMVGANVAGFLKVADAMLAQGIV' A
#
# COMPACT_ATOMS: atom_id res chain seq x y z
N GLY A 1 8.81 6.77 0.44
CA GLY A 1 7.87 7.14 1.51
C GLY A 1 8.59 7.47 2.80
N LEU A 2 9.27 6.50 3.39
CA LEU A 2 9.95 6.65 4.68
C LEU A 2 11.03 7.75 4.67
N GLU A 3 11.83 7.86 3.61
CA GLU A 3 12.82 8.95 3.43
C GLU A 3 12.16 10.34 3.37
N MET A 4 11.12 10.51 2.53
CA MET A 4 10.36 11.77 2.46
C MET A 4 9.74 12.16 3.81
N THR A 5 9.29 11.17 4.59
CA THR A 5 8.71 11.38 5.93
C THR A 5 9.77 11.87 6.91
N GLN A 6 10.95 11.23 6.92
CA GLN A 6 12.12 11.67 7.70
C GLN A 6 12.54 13.11 7.34
N ASN A 7 12.64 13.42 6.04
CA ASN A 7 12.98 14.75 5.54
C ASN A 7 11.95 15.81 5.98
N SER A 8 10.66 15.52 5.86
CA SER A 8 9.58 16.43 6.25
C SER A 8 9.52 16.69 7.75
N MET A 9 9.85 15.70 8.58
CA MET A 9 9.87 15.83 10.04
C MET A 9 11.22 16.29 10.59
N ARG A 10 12.26 16.39 9.76
CA ARG A 10 13.65 16.66 10.18
C ARG A 10 14.14 15.71 11.26
N LEU A 11 13.78 14.43 11.13
CA LEU A 11 14.19 13.35 12.03
C LEU A 11 14.94 12.27 11.25
N SER A 12 15.88 11.62 11.91
CA SER A 12 16.62 10.47 11.37
C SER A 12 16.30 9.25 12.22
N TRP A 13 15.72 8.22 11.61
CA TRP A 13 15.43 6.95 12.28
C TRP A 13 16.66 6.05 12.28
N THR A 14 16.72 5.16 13.26
CA THR A 14 17.67 4.04 13.26
C THR A 14 17.33 3.06 12.15
N PHE A 15 18.31 2.24 11.76
CA PHE A 15 18.08 1.16 10.79
C PHE A 15 16.93 0.23 11.23
N GLN A 16 16.90 -0.15 12.52
CA GLN A 16 15.86 -1.03 13.06
C GLN A 16 14.46 -0.45 12.90
N GLU A 17 14.27 0.84 13.20
CA GLU A 17 12.98 1.50 13.04
C GLU A 17 12.53 1.58 11.57
N VAL A 18 13.47 1.76 10.63
CA VAL A 18 13.17 1.75 9.20
C VAL A 18 12.78 0.35 8.75
N ASP A 19 13.50 -0.68 9.20
CA ASP A 19 13.25 -2.08 8.86
C ASP A 19 11.89 -2.55 9.40
N ASP A 20 11.57 -2.25 10.67
CA ASP A 20 10.28 -2.61 11.27
C ASP A 20 9.10 -1.94 10.52
N LYS A 21 9.27 -0.67 10.12
CA LYS A 21 8.27 0.04 9.30
C LYS A 21 8.14 -0.57 7.91
N LEU A 22 9.25 -0.93 7.27
CA LEU A 22 9.23 -1.58 5.96
C LEU A 22 8.56 -2.95 6.04
N HIS A 23 8.85 -3.74 7.07
CA HIS A 23 8.23 -5.02 7.31
C HIS A 23 6.70 -4.90 7.43
N GLY A 24 6.23 -3.93 8.23
CA GLY A 24 4.81 -3.62 8.35
C GLY A 24 4.17 -3.20 7.02
N ILE A 25 4.86 -2.38 6.21
CA ILE A 25 4.38 -1.99 4.87
C ILE A 25 4.22 -3.22 3.97
N MET A 26 5.20 -4.13 3.96
CA MET A 26 5.15 -5.33 3.13
C MET A 26 4.02 -6.28 3.55
N GLN A 27 3.78 -6.45 4.86
CA GLN A 27 2.63 -7.22 5.36
C GLN A 27 1.30 -6.61 4.90
N ASN A 28 1.18 -5.29 4.94
CA ASN A 28 -0.02 -4.58 4.48
C ASN A 28 -0.24 -4.74 2.98
N ILE A 29 0.83 -4.67 2.16
CA ILE A 29 0.75 -4.92 0.71
C ILE A 29 0.24 -6.34 0.45
N PHE A 30 0.82 -7.34 1.11
CA PHE A 30 0.39 -8.73 0.94
C PHE A 30 -1.09 -8.91 1.29
N ARG A 31 -1.51 -8.40 2.45
CA ARG A 31 -2.90 -8.48 2.92
C ARG A 31 -3.86 -7.85 1.91
N ALA A 32 -3.57 -6.63 1.44
CA ALA A 32 -4.41 -5.94 0.46
C ALA A 32 -4.53 -6.72 -0.86
N CYS A 33 -3.41 -7.28 -1.36
CA CYS A 33 -3.43 -8.11 -2.56
C CYS A 33 -4.27 -9.38 -2.34
N TYR A 34 -4.10 -10.06 -1.21
CA TYR A 34 -4.83 -11.28 -0.91
C TYR A 34 -6.34 -11.03 -0.80
N GLU A 35 -6.75 -10.03 -0.01
CA GLU A 35 -8.15 -9.63 0.16
C GLU A 35 -8.80 -9.24 -1.17
N ALA A 36 -8.09 -8.45 -2.00
CA ALA A 36 -8.59 -8.08 -3.33
C ALA A 36 -8.71 -9.29 -4.26
N SER A 37 -7.77 -10.24 -4.19
CA SER A 37 -7.83 -11.48 -4.98
C SER A 37 -9.03 -12.34 -4.61
N ASP A 38 -9.34 -12.43 -3.31
CA ASP A 38 -10.49 -13.16 -2.77
C ASP A 38 -11.81 -12.51 -3.18
N ALA A 39 -11.90 -11.18 -3.02
CA ALA A 39 -13.07 -10.39 -3.44
C ALA A 39 -13.37 -10.51 -4.96
N CYS A 40 -12.35 -10.78 -5.78
CA CYS A 40 -12.51 -11.00 -7.22
C CYS A 40 -12.79 -12.47 -7.60
N GLY A 41 -13.01 -13.36 -6.63
CA GLY A 41 -13.23 -14.79 -6.87
C GLY A 41 -11.99 -15.53 -7.39
N LYS A 42 -10.79 -14.96 -7.19
CA LYS A 42 -9.49 -15.55 -7.56
C LYS A 42 -8.56 -15.64 -6.35
N PRO A 43 -8.99 -16.30 -5.25
CA PRO A 43 -8.25 -16.33 -3.99
C PRO A 43 -6.81 -16.83 -4.19
N GLY A 44 -5.86 -16.12 -3.60
CA GLY A 44 -4.43 -16.45 -3.68
C GLY A 44 -3.76 -16.01 -4.98
N ASN A 45 -4.49 -15.51 -5.98
CA ASN A 45 -3.89 -14.91 -7.17
C ASN A 45 -3.42 -13.48 -6.86
N LEU A 46 -2.21 -13.37 -6.30
CA LEU A 46 -1.62 -12.10 -5.87
C LEU A 46 -1.40 -11.12 -7.03
N MET A 47 -1.20 -11.60 -8.26
CA MET A 47 -1.06 -10.73 -9.43
C MET A 47 -2.37 -10.00 -9.74
N VAL A 48 -3.49 -10.73 -9.73
CA VAL A 48 -4.82 -10.11 -9.88
C VAL A 48 -5.10 -9.19 -8.69
N GLY A 49 -4.83 -9.68 -7.48
CA GLY A 49 -5.01 -8.91 -6.25
C GLY A 49 -4.27 -7.58 -6.26
N ALA A 50 -2.99 -7.57 -6.66
CA ALA A 50 -2.17 -6.36 -6.72
C ALA A 50 -2.73 -5.33 -7.71
N ASN A 51 -3.13 -5.77 -8.91
CA ASN A 51 -3.70 -4.89 -9.91
C ASN A 51 -5.03 -4.28 -9.44
N VAL A 52 -5.90 -5.09 -8.84
CA VAL A 52 -7.21 -4.63 -8.34
C VAL A 52 -7.04 -3.69 -7.15
N ALA A 53 -6.25 -4.06 -6.14
CA ALA A 53 -6.02 -3.24 -4.96
C ALA A 53 -5.39 -1.88 -5.33
N GLY A 54 -4.41 -1.88 -6.25
CA GLY A 54 -3.80 -0.66 -6.77
C GLY A 54 -4.78 0.22 -7.52
N PHE A 55 -5.60 -0.38 -8.40
CA PHE A 55 -6.61 0.33 -9.16
C PHE A 55 -7.67 0.97 -8.27
N LEU A 56 -8.26 0.21 -7.35
CA LEU A 56 -9.32 0.70 -6.44
C LEU A 56 -8.84 1.92 -5.64
N LYS A 57 -7.62 1.85 -5.08
CA LYS A 57 -7.04 2.98 -4.32
C LYS A 57 -6.99 4.28 -5.12
N VAL A 58 -6.62 4.20 -6.40
CA VAL A 58 -6.53 5.38 -7.28
C VAL A 58 -7.92 5.81 -7.73
N ALA A 59 -8.78 4.86 -8.14
CA ALA A 59 -10.14 5.13 -8.59
C ALA A 59 -10.97 5.82 -7.49
N ASP A 60 -10.90 5.33 -6.26
CA ASP A 60 -11.59 5.93 -5.11
C ASP A 60 -11.10 7.36 -4.84
N ALA A 61 -9.78 7.58 -4.93
CA ALA A 61 -9.20 8.92 -4.78
C ALA A 61 -9.64 9.87 -5.91
N MET A 62 -9.69 9.40 -7.16
CA MET A 62 -10.18 10.18 -8.31
C MET A 62 -11.65 10.54 -8.15
N LEU A 63 -12.49 9.58 -7.73
CA LEU A 63 -13.92 9.83 -7.48
C LEU A 63 -14.11 10.85 -6.34
N ALA A 64 -13.31 10.77 -5.29
CA ALA A 64 -13.37 11.71 -4.17
C ALA A 64 -12.90 13.14 -4.55
N GLN A 65 -11.94 13.27 -5.47
CA GLN A 65 -11.47 14.57 -5.95
C GLN A 65 -12.40 15.20 -7.00
N GLY A 66 -13.32 14.41 -7.59
CA GLY A 66 -14.27 14.88 -8.58
C GLY A 66 -13.64 15.10 -9.96
N ILE A 67 -14.35 15.80 -10.84
CA ILE A 67 -13.82 16.22 -12.14
C ILE A 67 -13.10 17.55 -11.93
N VAL A 68 -11.77 17.52 -12.06
CA VAL A 68 -10.86 18.66 -11.87
C VAL A 68 -10.11 18.96 -13.16
#